data_AF-A0A4Q2LIR9-F1
#
_entry.id   AF-A0A4Q2LIR9-F1
#
_cell.length_a   1.000
_cell.length_b   1.000
_cell.length_c   1.000
_cell.angle_alpha   90.00
_cell.angle_beta   90.00
_cell.angle_gamma   90.00
#
_symmetry.space_group_name_H-M   'P 1'
#
loop_
_entity.id
_entity.type
_entity.pdbx_description
1 polymer ?
#
loop_
_entity_poly.entity_id
_entity_poly.type
_entity_poly.pdbx_seq_one_letter_code
_entity_poly.pdbx_strand_id
1 'polypeptide(L)'
;MAKRIDLNKVAIWYEEADIKPIQKEYYDTETDCGCLLTAMCIGESIISKEKFSDLNSFEYEHLIIDTLISEHEFLPEYINGVIDGFDFGAYDIDLGRSENELFLKGKEDGAKAWEITTKHFKDKQLI
;
A
#
# COMPACT_ATOMS: atom_id res chain seq x y z
N MET A 1 13.83 1.00 -14.53
CA MET A 1 13.13 -0.30 -14.38
C MET A 1 12.32 -0.20 -13.10
N ALA A 2 11.03 -0.53 -13.09
CA ALA A 2 10.23 -0.40 -11.87
C ALA A 2 10.77 -1.33 -10.77
N LYS A 3 10.91 -0.79 -9.56
CA LYS A 3 11.29 -1.55 -8.37
C LYS A 3 10.10 -2.42 -7.92
N ARG A 4 10.38 -3.63 -7.43
CA ARG A 4 9.37 -4.52 -6.83
C ARG A 4 9.30 -4.29 -5.32
N ILE A 5 8.13 -4.47 -4.73
CA ILE A 5 7.99 -4.53 -3.26
C ILE A 5 8.62 -5.82 -2.71
N ASP A 6 9.22 -5.75 -1.52
CA ASP A 6 9.73 -6.93 -0.81
C ASP A 6 8.61 -7.57 0.03
N LEU A 7 7.98 -8.60 -0.53
CA LEU A 7 6.84 -9.27 0.11
C LEU A 7 7.15 -9.88 1.48
N ASN A 8 8.42 -10.22 1.77
CA ASN A 8 8.79 -10.80 3.07
C ASN A 8 8.70 -9.78 4.22
N LYS A 9 8.79 -8.49 3.91
CA LYS A 9 8.80 -7.42 4.91
C LYS A 9 7.42 -6.85 5.19
N VAL A 10 6.43 -7.15 4.35
CA VAL A 10 5.14 -6.46 4.38
C VAL A 10 4.50 -6.48 5.77
N ALA A 11 4.45 -7.62 6.45
CA ALA A 11 3.90 -7.68 7.81
C ALA A 11 4.68 -6.83 8.83
N ILE A 12 6.01 -6.77 8.71
CA ILE A 12 6.89 -5.98 9.59
C ILE A 12 6.64 -4.49 9.37
N TRP A 13 6.55 -4.05 8.12
CA TRP A 13 6.26 -2.66 7.78
C TRP A 13 4.96 -2.17 8.41
N TYR A 14 3.92 -3.00 8.41
CA TYR A 14 2.65 -2.65 9.07
C TYR A 14 2.78 -2.53 10.59
N GLU A 15 3.59 -3.37 11.22
CA GLU A 15 3.88 -3.27 12.66
C GLU A 15 4.68 -2.01 13.01
N GLU A 16 5.70 -1.69 12.21
CA GLU A 16 6.53 -0.50 12.41
C GLU A 16 5.73 0.79 12.18
N ALA A 17 4.82 0.77 11.21
CA ALA A 17 3.90 1.86 10.95
C ALA A 17 2.79 1.97 11.99
N ASP A 18 2.52 0.91 12.76
CA ASP A 18 1.40 0.81 13.71
C ASP A 18 0.06 1.05 13.01
N ILE A 19 -0.07 0.47 11.83
CA ILE A 19 -1.23 0.58 10.96
C ILE A 19 -1.78 -0.82 10.75
N LYS A 20 -3.10 -0.92 10.64
CA LYS A 20 -3.77 -2.18 10.31
C LYS A 20 -4.11 -2.18 8.81
N PRO A 21 -4.09 -3.35 8.16
CA PRO A 21 -4.65 -3.45 6.82
C PRO A 21 -6.14 -3.11 6.88
N ILE A 22 -6.66 -2.54 5.81
CA ILE A 22 -8.10 -2.26 5.64
C ILE A 22 -8.90 -3.54 5.94
N GLN A 23 -10.06 -3.44 6.61
CA GLN A 23 -10.89 -4.62 6.92
C GLN A 23 -12.07 -4.82 5.98
N LYS A 24 -12.63 -3.73 5.44
CA LYS A 24 -13.84 -3.72 4.60
C LYS A 24 -13.71 -2.77 3.42
N GLU A 25 -12.82 -3.10 2.48
CA GLU A 25 -12.59 -2.30 1.25
C GLU A 25 -12.69 -0.77 1.52
N TYR A 26 -13.31 0.00 0.63
CA TYR A 26 -13.39 1.46 0.64
C TYR A 26 -14.10 2.13 1.85
N TYR A 27 -14.62 1.36 2.81
CA TYR A 27 -15.54 1.88 3.83
C TYR A 27 -14.92 2.06 5.22
N ASP A 28 -13.67 1.64 5.42
CA ASP A 28 -12.98 1.83 6.68
C ASP A 28 -12.32 3.22 6.72
N THR A 29 -13.13 4.26 6.96
CA THR A 29 -12.75 5.68 6.92
C THR A 29 -11.72 6.10 7.98
N GLU A 30 -11.28 5.18 8.84
CA GLU A 30 -10.22 5.40 9.84
C GLU A 30 -8.85 4.87 9.38
N THR A 31 -8.81 4.03 8.34
CA THR A 31 -7.58 3.55 7.69
C THR A 31 -7.61 3.99 6.24
N ASP A 32 -7.09 5.19 5.96
CA ASP A 32 -7.06 5.75 4.61
C ASP A 32 -6.45 4.79 3.58
N CYS A 33 -6.91 4.96 2.34
CA CYS A 33 -6.42 4.34 1.13
C CYS A 33 -4.87 4.38 1.07
N GLY A 34 -4.23 3.33 0.55
CA GLY A 34 -2.76 3.31 0.44
C GLY A 34 -2.02 2.92 1.72
N CYS A 35 -2.67 2.28 2.70
CA CYS A 35 -2.05 1.77 3.93
C CYS A 35 -0.84 0.83 3.70
N LEU A 36 -0.72 0.21 2.52
CA LEU A 36 0.48 -0.53 2.13
C LEU A 36 1.66 0.41 1.81
N LEU A 37 1.44 1.45 1.00
CA LEU A 37 2.49 2.40 0.60
C LEU A 37 3.02 3.16 1.80
N THR A 38 2.09 3.63 2.62
CA THR A 38 2.21 4.08 3.99
C THR A 38 3.15 3.22 4.84
N ALA A 39 2.79 1.95 5.04
CA ALA A 39 3.55 1.04 5.87
C ALA A 39 4.97 0.84 5.32
N MET A 40 5.07 0.67 4.00
CA MET A 40 6.34 0.54 3.30
C MET A 40 7.24 1.77 3.50
N CYS A 41 6.69 2.99 3.37
CA CYS A 41 7.47 4.21 3.55
C CYS A 41 7.99 4.39 4.98
N ILE A 42 7.20 4.04 5.99
CA ILE A 42 7.68 4.06 7.38
C ILE A 42 8.71 2.96 7.62
N GLY A 43 8.41 1.73 7.21
CA GLY A 43 9.26 0.58 7.51
C GLY A 43 10.59 0.57 6.75
N GLU A 44 10.66 1.22 5.59
CA GLU A 44 11.92 1.51 4.90
C GLU A 44 12.60 2.80 5.40
N SER A 45 12.07 3.42 6.48
CA SER A 45 12.58 4.66 7.10
C SER A 45 12.67 5.84 6.12
N ILE A 46 11.81 5.85 5.10
CA ILE A 46 11.71 6.90 4.08
C ILE A 46 11.04 8.13 4.68
N ILE A 47 9.97 7.89 5.45
CA ILE A 47 9.25 8.92 6.19
C ILE A 47 9.13 8.53 7.66
N SER A 48 9.15 9.52 8.56
CA SER A 48 8.89 9.29 9.98
C SER A 48 7.40 9.17 10.23
N LYS A 49 7.02 8.23 11.11
CA LYS A 49 5.64 8.08 11.63
C LYS A 49 5.12 9.38 12.27
N GLU A 50 5.98 10.21 12.84
CA GLU A 50 5.58 11.48 13.46
C GLU A 50 5.10 12.53 12.46
N LYS A 51 5.51 12.43 11.18
CA LYS A 51 5.05 13.36 10.13
C LYS A 51 3.62 13.06 9.67
N PHE A 52 3.06 11.91 10.02
CA PHE A 52 1.70 11.54 9.64
C PHE A 52 0.62 12.21 10.47
N SER A 53 0.86 12.39 11.77
CA SER A 53 -0.19 12.79 12.70
C SER A 53 -0.77 14.17 12.39
N ASP A 54 -0.03 14.95 11.59
CA ASP A 54 -0.28 16.36 11.34
C ASP A 54 -0.90 16.62 9.95
N LEU A 55 -1.01 15.59 9.10
CA LEU A 55 -1.56 15.70 7.74
C LEU A 55 -2.97 15.12 7.68
N ASN A 56 -3.82 15.70 6.82
CA ASN A 56 -5.09 15.06 6.48
C ASN A 56 -4.86 13.92 5.47
N SER A 57 -5.83 13.02 5.37
CA SER A 57 -5.80 11.79 4.55
C SER A 57 -5.42 12.00 3.08
N PHE A 58 -5.85 13.12 2.49
CA PHE A 58 -5.63 13.41 1.08
C PHE A 58 -4.22 13.96 0.80
N GLU A 59 -3.74 14.89 1.64
CA GLU A 59 -2.36 15.40 1.55
C GLU A 59 -1.34 14.28 1.78
N TYR A 60 -1.74 13.32 2.61
CA TYR A 60 -0.97 12.16 2.98
C TYR A 60 -0.72 11.19 1.81
N GLU A 61 -1.76 10.81 1.07
CA GLU A 61 -1.65 9.91 -0.09
C GLU A 61 -0.74 10.50 -1.18
N HIS A 62 -0.93 11.79 -1.47
CA HIS A 62 -0.12 12.50 -2.46
C HIS A 62 1.36 12.56 -2.08
N LEU A 63 1.67 12.89 -0.82
CA LEU A 63 3.05 12.96 -0.34
C LEU A 63 3.78 11.63 -0.54
N ILE A 64 3.13 10.51 -0.22
CA ILE A 64 3.75 9.20 -0.35
C ILE A 64 3.99 8.80 -1.79
N ILE A 65 3.01 9.04 -2.66
CA ILE A 65 3.17 8.76 -4.08
C ILE A 65 4.34 9.58 -4.64
N ASP A 66 4.39 10.88 -4.33
CA ASP A 66 5.48 11.75 -4.77
C ASP A 66 6.84 11.29 -4.24
N THR A 67 6.93 10.87 -2.97
CA THR A 67 8.15 10.32 -2.37
C THR A 67 8.56 9.00 -3.06
N LEU A 68 7.63 8.09 -3.32
CA LEU A 68 7.94 6.82 -3.98
C LEU A 68 8.42 7.01 -5.42
N ILE A 69 7.87 8.00 -6.14
CA ILE A 69 8.32 8.35 -7.49
C ILE A 69 9.69 9.00 -7.46
N SER A 70 9.88 10.02 -6.60
CA SER A 70 11.08 10.85 -6.61
C SER A 70 12.30 10.22 -5.93
N GLU A 71 12.10 9.45 -4.86
CA GLU A 71 13.20 8.91 -4.04
C GLU A 71 13.41 7.39 -4.23
N HIS A 72 12.38 6.65 -4.68
CA HIS A 72 12.43 5.19 -4.79
C HIS A 72 12.26 4.64 -6.20
N GLU A 73 12.20 5.53 -7.20
CA GLU A 73 12.12 5.19 -8.63
C GLU A 73 10.92 4.28 -8.98
N PHE A 74 9.86 4.32 -8.16
CA PHE A 74 8.63 3.64 -8.51
C PHE A 74 7.90 4.41 -9.60
N LEU A 75 7.46 3.69 -10.64
CA LEU A 75 6.73 4.31 -11.75
C LEU A 75 5.24 4.44 -11.37
N PRO A 76 4.55 5.53 -11.76
CA PRO A 76 3.15 5.75 -11.42
C PRO A 76 2.24 4.58 -11.77
N GLU A 77 2.43 3.94 -12.93
CA GLU A 77 1.63 2.79 -13.36
C GLU A 77 1.80 1.58 -12.43
N TYR A 78 3.00 1.38 -11.88
CA TYR A 78 3.26 0.31 -10.92
C TYR A 78 2.62 0.63 -9.56
N ILE A 79 2.77 1.87 -9.06
CA ILE A 79 2.15 2.31 -7.80
C ILE A 79 0.62 2.16 -7.87
N ASN A 80 0.01 2.64 -8.95
CA ASN A 80 -1.42 2.50 -9.20
C ASN A 80 -1.87 1.04 -9.24
N GLY A 81 -1.06 0.16 -9.83
CA GLY A 81 -1.30 -1.28 -9.79
C GLY A 81 -1.25 -1.85 -8.37
N VAL A 82 -0.28 -1.44 -7.55
CA VAL A 82 -0.15 -1.88 -6.15
C VAL A 82 -1.35 -1.43 -5.32
N ILE A 83 -1.75 -0.16 -5.43
CA ILE A 83 -2.95 0.38 -4.78
C ILE A 83 -4.15 -0.47 -5.16
N ASP A 84 -4.37 -0.69 -6.45
CA ASP A 84 -5.53 -1.46 -6.89
C ASP A 84 -5.49 -2.92 -6.42
N GLY A 85 -4.33 -3.56 -6.51
CA GLY A 85 -4.17 -4.95 -6.08
C GLY A 85 -4.36 -5.14 -4.58
N PHE A 86 -3.98 -4.14 -3.77
CA PHE A 86 -4.07 -4.20 -2.32
C PHE A 86 -5.45 -3.77 -1.81
N ASP A 87 -5.91 -2.58 -2.19
CA ASP A 87 -7.17 -1.99 -1.71
C ASP A 87 -8.40 -2.71 -2.29
N PHE A 88 -8.31 -3.27 -3.50
CA PHE A 88 -9.39 -4.04 -4.15
C PHE A 88 -9.11 -5.55 -4.18
N GLY A 89 -8.33 -6.09 -3.25
CA GLY A 89 -7.77 -7.46 -3.24
C GLY A 89 -8.69 -8.68 -3.47
N ALA A 90 -9.91 -8.54 -4.00
CA ALA A 90 -10.69 -9.61 -4.62
C ALA A 90 -11.68 -9.17 -5.72
N TYR A 91 -11.84 -7.87 -6.02
CA TYR A 91 -12.83 -7.42 -7.00
C TYR A 91 -12.20 -7.00 -8.32
N ASP A 92 -12.75 -7.55 -9.41
CA ASP A 92 -12.40 -7.18 -10.77
C ASP A 92 -13.05 -5.82 -11.07
N ILE A 93 -12.33 -4.73 -10.77
CA ILE A 93 -12.80 -3.39 -11.12
C ILE A 93 -12.22 -2.99 -12.46
N ASP A 94 -13.10 -2.92 -13.43
CA ASP A 94 -12.87 -2.36 -14.76
C ASP A 94 -12.75 -0.82 -14.66
N LEU A 95 -11.58 -0.34 -14.21
CA LEU A 95 -11.31 1.10 -14.00
C LEU A 95 -10.92 1.86 -15.28
N GLY A 96 -11.09 1.28 -16.47
CA GLY A 96 -10.70 1.94 -17.73
C GLY A 96 -9.21 2.31 -17.80
N ARG A 97 -8.38 1.75 -16.91
CA ARG A 97 -6.93 1.93 -16.89
C ARG A 97 -6.32 1.05 -17.96
N SER A 98 -5.31 1.55 -18.68
CA SER A 98 -4.60 0.74 -19.66
C SER A 98 -3.76 -0.31 -18.93
N GLU A 99 -4.15 -1.58 -19.04
CA GLU A 99 -3.43 -2.71 -18.45
C GLU A 99 -2.10 -2.95 -19.15
N ASN A 100 -1.09 -2.16 -18.80
CA ASN A 100 0.28 -2.39 -19.23
C ASN A 100 1.00 -3.34 -18.26
N GLU A 101 2.16 -3.86 -18.68
CA GLU A 101 2.91 -4.86 -17.90
C GLU A 101 3.31 -4.37 -16.49
N LEU A 102 3.60 -3.08 -16.31
CA LEU A 102 3.95 -2.52 -15.01
C LEU A 102 2.75 -2.47 -14.07
N PHE A 103 1.61 -2.04 -14.59
CA PHE A 103 0.34 -2.04 -13.86
C PHE A 103 -0.02 -3.45 -13.39
N LEU A 104 0.05 -4.44 -14.29
CA LEU A 104 -0.24 -5.84 -13.96
C LEU A 104 0.70 -6.40 -12.89
N LYS A 105 2.00 -6.06 -12.95
CA LYS A 105 2.97 -6.45 -11.91
C LYS A 105 2.66 -5.81 -10.55
N GLY A 106 2.27 -4.53 -10.54
CA GLY A 106 1.85 -3.85 -9.32
C GLY A 106 0.62 -4.52 -8.71
N LYS A 107 -0.38 -4.87 -9.53
CA LYS A 107 -1.60 -5.56 -9.09
C LYS A 107 -1.30 -6.92 -8.45
N GLU A 108 -0.39 -7.71 -9.04
CA GLU A 108 0.05 -8.97 -8.45
C GLU A 108 0.71 -8.78 -7.07
N ASP A 109 1.57 -7.77 -6.95
CA ASP A 109 2.28 -7.46 -5.71
C ASP A 109 1.34 -6.97 -4.61
N GLY A 110 0.42 -6.05 -4.94
CA GLY A 110 -0.61 -5.58 -4.01
C GLY A 110 -1.49 -6.72 -3.49
N ALA A 111 -1.97 -7.60 -4.36
CA ALA A 111 -2.81 -8.73 -3.96
C ALA A 111 -2.08 -9.71 -3.01
N LYS A 112 -0.81 -10.02 -3.28
CA LYS A 112 -0.01 -10.88 -2.39
C LYS A 112 0.29 -10.21 -1.05
N ALA A 113 0.59 -8.91 -1.07
CA ALA A 113 0.79 -8.15 0.16
C ALA A 113 -0.47 -8.19 1.03
N TRP A 114 -1.66 -8.07 0.44
CA TRP A 114 -2.94 -8.19 1.15
C TRP A 114 -3.13 -9.56 1.81
N GLU A 115 -2.84 -10.65 1.10
CA GLU A 115 -2.93 -12.00 1.65
C GLU A 115 -1.99 -12.19 2.85
N ILE A 116 -0.74 -11.70 2.73
CA ILE A 116 0.28 -11.79 3.78
C ILE A 116 -0.14 -11.00 5.02
N THR A 117 -0.55 -9.74 4.87
CA THR A 117 -0.95 -8.89 6.00
C THR A 117 -2.20 -9.42 6.66
N THR A 118 -3.24 -9.74 5.89
CA THR A 118 -4.50 -10.25 6.42
C THR A 118 -4.27 -11.52 7.25
N LYS A 119 -3.46 -12.46 6.75
CA LYS A 119 -3.12 -13.66 7.50
C LYS A 119 -2.38 -13.34 8.80
N HIS A 120 -1.34 -12.50 8.72
CA HIS A 120 -0.53 -12.11 9.88
C HIS A 120 -1.36 -11.49 11.00
N PHE A 121 -2.26 -10.56 10.68
CA PHE A 121 -3.07 -9.86 11.67
C PHE A 121 -4.23 -10.73 12.21
N LYS A 122 -4.79 -11.64 11.39
CA LYS A 122 -5.78 -12.64 11.86
C LYS A 122 -5.19 -13.65 12.82
N ASP A 123 -3.99 -14.16 12.55
CA ASP A 123 -3.29 -15.10 13.44
C ASP A 123 -3.02 -14.48 14.83
N LYS A 124 -2.88 -13.15 14.87
CA LYS A 124 -2.75 -12.35 16.10
C LYS A 124 -4.08 -11.91 16.73
N GLN A 125 -5.23 -12.23 16.12
CA GLN A 125 -6.58 -11.83 16.56
C GLN A 125 -6.76 -10.30 16.65
N LEU A 126 -6.10 -9.54 15.78
CA LEU A 126 -6.11 -8.06 15.78
C LEU A 126 -7.13 -7.45 14.81
N ILE A 127 -7.68 -8.28 13.92
CA ILE A 127 -8.69 -7.98 12.91
C ILE A 127 -9.65 -9.16 12.77
#